data_AF-A0A954UG72-F1
#
_entry.id   AF-A0A954UG72-F1
#
_cell.length_a   1.000
_cell.length_b   1.000
_cell.length_c   1.000
_cell.angle_alpha   90.00
_cell.angle_beta   90.00
_cell.angle_gamma   90.00
#
_symmetry.space_group_name_H-M   'P 1'
#
loop_
_entity.id
_entity.type
_entity.pdbx_description
1 polymer ?
#
loop_
_entity_poly.entity_id
_entity_poly.type
_entity_poly.pdbx_seq_one_letter_code
_entity_poly.pdbx_strand_id
1 'polypeptide(L)'
;WLINVMIMAVNWSGQLIAGMHLESSDVALLAVSQRTANLVNFILIGVNFVVTPRFSAQWAKGDLTGIRSLAIQSTRSMAWIAVPIATLIALAPHRIMGFFGSEFAQGGLLLLILAAGQLFNVMTGSVNALLNMCGFDRELRNIVIVSGSLTVLLSWVLTSVWGATGCAVAITTALIVQNALAVRVVKLRLGFSMFEAILPTARIDRQQALAKP
;
A
#
# COMPACT_ATOMS: atom_id res chain seq x y z
N TRP A 1 -16.00 6.02 8.73
CA TRP A 1 -16.62 4.69 8.54
C TRP A 1 -16.80 4.36 7.06
N LEU A 2 -17.51 5.17 6.27
CA LEU A 2 -17.74 4.93 4.83
C LEU A 2 -16.47 4.68 4.00
N ILE A 3 -15.40 5.46 4.21
CA ILE A 3 -14.12 5.27 3.48
C ILE A 3 -13.51 3.89 3.76
N ASN A 4 -13.56 3.42 5.01
CA ASN A 4 -13.04 2.10 5.36
C ASN A 4 -13.87 0.98 4.70
N VAL A 5 -15.19 1.13 4.63
CA VAL A 5 -16.07 0.20 3.92
C VAL A 5 -15.71 0.16 2.42
N MET A 6 -15.47 1.31 1.80
CA MET A 6 -15.02 1.40 0.40
C MET A 6 -13.68 0.71 0.19
N ILE A 7 -12.70 0.95 1.08
CA ILE A 7 -11.38 0.31 1.02
C ILE A 7 -11.52 -1.22 1.14
N MET A 8 -12.36 -1.71 2.05
CA MET A 8 -12.62 -3.14 2.17
C MET A 8 -13.24 -3.68 0.87
N ALA A 9 -14.29 -3.03 0.35
CA ALA A 9 -14.92 -3.44 -0.91
C ALA A 9 -13.92 -3.52 -2.07
N VAL A 10 -13.01 -2.55 -2.19
CA VAL A 10 -11.95 -2.53 -3.21
C VAL A 10 -10.95 -3.68 -3.01
N ASN A 11 -10.56 -3.98 -1.77
CA ASN A 11 -9.64 -5.09 -1.50
C ASN A 11 -10.24 -6.46 -1.86
N TRP A 12 -11.54 -6.64 -1.68
CA TRP A 12 -12.22 -7.89 -2.01
C TRP A 12 -12.64 -7.97 -3.48
N SER A 13 -12.81 -6.85 -4.19
CA SER A 13 -13.34 -6.82 -5.55
C SER A 13 -12.48 -7.60 -6.55
N GLY A 14 -11.15 -7.43 -6.51
CA GLY A 14 -10.25 -8.17 -7.38
C GLY A 14 -10.37 -9.68 -7.22
N GLN A 15 -10.50 -10.15 -5.97
CA GLN A 15 -10.65 -11.56 -5.65
C GLN A 15 -12.02 -12.14 -6.04
N LEU A 16 -13.08 -11.34 -5.90
CA LEU A 16 -14.43 -11.71 -6.35
C LEU A 16 -14.49 -11.82 -7.89
N ILE A 17 -13.88 -10.87 -8.60
CA ILE A 17 -13.82 -10.87 -10.08
C ILE A 17 -12.98 -12.06 -10.58
N ALA A 18 -11.87 -12.36 -9.89
CA ALA A 18 -11.08 -13.56 -10.12
C ALA A 18 -11.95 -14.82 -10.00
N GLY A 19 -12.76 -14.94 -8.95
CA GLY A 19 -13.67 -16.08 -8.75
C GLY A 19 -14.73 -16.27 -9.84
N MET A 20 -15.04 -15.24 -10.64
CA MET A 20 -15.98 -15.35 -11.75
C MET A 20 -15.35 -15.87 -13.04
N HIS A 21 -14.05 -15.63 -13.24
CA HIS A 21 -13.35 -15.92 -14.50
C HIS A 21 -12.36 -17.08 -14.40
N LEU A 22 -11.89 -17.40 -13.20
CA LEU A 22 -10.84 -18.40 -12.97
C LEU A 22 -11.39 -19.70 -12.42
N GLU A 23 -10.68 -20.78 -12.71
CA GLU A 23 -10.91 -22.06 -12.06
C GLU A 23 -10.58 -21.99 -10.57
N SER A 24 -11.19 -22.88 -9.78
CA SER A 24 -11.04 -22.90 -8.33
C SER A 24 -9.58 -23.08 -7.87
N SER A 25 -8.78 -23.79 -8.68
CA SER A 25 -7.32 -23.96 -8.49
C SER A 25 -6.58 -22.62 -8.53
N ASP A 26 -6.78 -21.84 -9.59
CA ASP A 26 -6.15 -20.53 -9.80
C ASP A 26 -6.59 -19.49 -8.76
N VAL A 27 -7.87 -19.52 -8.37
CA VAL A 27 -8.40 -18.68 -7.29
C VAL A 27 -7.73 -19.02 -5.97
N ALA A 28 -7.50 -20.31 -5.69
CA ALA A 28 -6.79 -20.76 -4.49
C ALA A 28 -5.31 -20.32 -4.51
N LEU A 29 -4.62 -20.47 -5.65
CA LEU A 29 -3.24 -19.99 -5.83
C LEU A 29 -3.14 -18.48 -5.56
N LEU A 30 -4.05 -17.68 -6.14
CA LEU A 30 -4.11 -16.24 -5.94
C LEU A 30 -4.39 -15.90 -4.47
N ALA A 31 -5.34 -16.58 -3.82
CA ALA A 31 -5.71 -16.31 -2.43
C ALA A 31 -4.57 -16.61 -1.45
N VAL A 32 -3.88 -17.74 -1.61
CA VAL A 32 -2.72 -18.10 -0.77
C VAL A 32 -1.56 -17.14 -1.02
N SER A 33 -1.30 -16.78 -2.27
CA SER A 33 -0.28 -15.80 -2.65
C SER A 33 -0.56 -14.43 -2.02
N GLN A 34 -1.81 -13.95 -2.09
CA GLN A 34 -2.23 -12.68 -1.50
C GLN A 34 -2.09 -12.67 0.02
N ARG A 35 -2.53 -13.73 0.70
CA ARG A 35 -2.40 -13.85 2.17
C ARG A 35 -0.93 -13.84 2.59
N THR A 36 -0.08 -14.53 1.83
CA THR A 36 1.36 -14.58 2.07
C THR A 36 2.01 -13.22 1.79
N ALA A 37 1.66 -12.54 0.71
CA ALA A 37 2.13 -11.17 0.41
C ALA A 37 1.69 -10.17 1.49
N ASN A 38 0.49 -10.32 2.05
CA ASN A 38 -0.03 -9.46 3.12
C ASN A 38 0.82 -9.52 4.40
N LEU A 39 1.68 -10.53 4.58
CA LEU A 39 2.68 -10.55 5.67
C LEU A 39 3.59 -9.32 5.65
N VAL A 40 3.93 -8.81 4.46
CA VAL A 40 4.68 -7.55 4.31
C VAL A 40 3.88 -6.37 4.88
N ASN A 41 2.56 -6.36 4.63
CA ASN A 41 1.66 -5.29 5.05
C ASN A 41 1.32 -5.31 6.56
N PHE A 42 1.52 -6.43 7.25
CA PHE A 42 1.26 -6.53 8.70
C PHE A 42 2.08 -5.51 9.50
N ILE A 43 3.29 -5.17 9.04
CA ILE A 43 4.12 -4.14 9.65
C ILE A 43 3.40 -2.78 9.66
N LEU A 44 2.78 -2.43 8.52
CA LEU A 44 2.03 -1.18 8.38
C LEU A 44 0.81 -1.15 9.32
N ILE A 45 0.11 -2.28 9.47
CA ILE A 45 -1.03 -2.39 10.39
C ILE A 45 -0.58 -2.15 11.83
N GLY A 46 0.50 -2.81 12.27
CA GLY A 46 1.04 -2.67 13.62
C GLY A 46 1.52 -1.25 13.91
N VAL A 47 2.25 -0.63 12.97
CA VAL A 47 2.71 0.75 13.11
C VAL A 47 1.53 1.74 13.12
N ASN A 48 0.53 1.53 12.27
CA ASN A 48 -0.67 2.36 12.25
C ASN A 48 -1.43 2.36 13.58
N PHE A 49 -1.39 1.26 14.34
CA PHE A 49 -2.02 1.21 15.67
C PHE A 49 -1.47 2.27 16.63
N VAL A 50 -0.16 2.55 16.55
CA VAL A 50 0.53 3.52 17.41
C VAL A 50 0.59 4.92 16.77
N VAL A 51 0.82 4.98 15.46
CA VAL A 51 1.10 6.24 14.75
C VAL A 51 -0.18 7.02 14.45
N THR A 52 -1.28 6.35 14.10
CA THR A 52 -2.55 7.01 13.75
C THR A 52 -3.08 7.95 14.84
N PRO A 53 -3.21 7.54 16.13
CA PRO A 53 -3.66 8.46 17.18
C PRO A 53 -2.69 9.63 17.40
N ARG A 54 -1.38 9.43 17.18
CA ARG A 54 -0.38 10.50 17.30
C ARG A 54 -0.48 11.52 16.17
N PHE A 55 -0.84 11.11 14.95
CA PHE A 55 -1.15 12.06 13.86
C PHE A 55 -2.30 12.99 14.24
N SER A 56 -3.40 12.44 14.76
CA SER A 56 -4.54 13.24 15.20
C SER A 56 -4.15 14.23 16.30
N ALA A 57 -3.36 13.79 17.29
CA ALA A 57 -2.89 14.65 18.37
C ALA A 57 -1.98 15.79 17.89
N GLN A 58 -1.06 15.53 16.96
CA GLN A 58 -0.18 16.57 16.41
C GLN A 58 -0.94 17.53 15.48
N TRP A 59 -1.92 17.03 14.74
CA TRP A 59 -2.80 17.85 13.91
C TRP A 59 -3.63 18.83 14.75
N ALA A 60 -4.18 18.36 15.87
CA ALA A 60 -4.92 19.22 16.80
C ALA A 60 -4.06 20.35 17.41
N LYS A 61 -2.74 20.15 17.50
CA LYS A 61 -1.77 21.15 17.97
C LYS A 61 -1.26 22.08 16.86
N GLY A 62 -1.59 21.81 15.59
CA GLY A 62 -1.01 22.51 14.44
C GLY A 62 0.47 22.21 14.19
N ASP A 63 1.03 21.16 14.81
CA ASP A 63 2.45 20.83 14.72
C ASP A 63 2.78 20.04 13.44
N LEU A 64 2.87 20.75 12.31
CA LEU A 64 3.22 20.16 11.02
C LEU A 64 4.62 19.53 11.01
N THR A 65 5.55 20.04 11.81
CA THR A 65 6.91 19.52 11.92
C THR A 65 6.92 18.18 12.66
N GLY A 66 6.13 18.07 13.73
CA GLY A 66 5.84 16.82 14.44
C GLY A 66 5.17 15.78 13.55
N ILE A 67 4.20 16.18 12.72
CA ILE A 67 3.56 15.28 11.75
C ILE A 67 4.57 14.75 10.75
N ARG A 68 5.36 15.64 10.13
CA ARG A 68 6.40 15.26 9.17
C ARG A 68 7.41 14.30 9.78
N SER A 69 7.96 14.64 10.94
CA SER A 69 8.96 13.82 11.61
C SER A 69 8.42 12.44 11.98
N LEU A 70 7.19 12.37 12.51
CA LEU A 70 6.53 11.11 12.85
C LEU A 70 6.28 10.26 11.60
N ALA A 71 5.79 10.86 10.51
CA ALA A 71 5.51 10.17 9.26
C ALA A 71 6.79 9.62 8.60
N ILE A 72 7.86 10.41 8.57
CA ILE A 72 9.15 10.01 7.99
C ILE A 72 9.80 8.91 8.84
N GLN A 73 9.83 9.07 10.17
CA GLN A 73 10.43 8.10 11.09
C GLN A 73 9.69 6.77 11.04
N SER A 74 8.35 6.77 11.07
CA SER A 74 7.57 5.55 10.98
C SER A 74 7.79 4.85 9.64
N THR A 75 7.75 5.59 8.52
CA THR A 75 7.97 5.04 7.18
C THR A 75 9.35 4.41 7.04
N ARG A 76 10.39 5.08 7.55
CA ARG A 76 11.76 4.55 7.55
C ARG A 76 11.84 3.25 8.35
N SER A 77 11.30 3.24 9.57
CA SER A 77 11.30 2.03 10.42
C SER A 77 10.54 0.88 9.78
N MET A 78 9.40 1.16 9.15
CA MET A 78 8.64 0.14 8.42
C MET A 78 9.42 -0.42 7.23
N ALA A 79 10.07 0.44 6.44
CA ALA A 79 10.88 0.02 5.29
C ALA A 79 12.04 -0.89 5.72
N TRP A 80 12.73 -0.57 6.83
CA TRP A 80 13.81 -1.40 7.37
C TRP A 80 13.38 -2.83 7.72
N ILE A 81 12.12 -3.03 8.11
CA ILE A 81 11.58 -4.36 8.44
C ILE A 81 10.98 -5.03 7.19
N ALA A 82 10.29 -4.27 6.35
CA ALA A 82 9.58 -4.78 5.19
C ALA A 82 10.52 -5.23 4.06
N VAL A 83 11.63 -4.52 3.85
CA VAL A 83 12.60 -4.85 2.80
C VAL A 83 13.18 -6.26 3.01
N PRO A 84 13.74 -6.64 4.18
CA PRO A 84 14.21 -8.00 4.43
C PRO A 84 13.15 -9.08 4.18
N ILE A 85 11.91 -8.85 4.61
CA ILE A 85 10.81 -9.82 4.42
C ILE A 85 10.50 -9.97 2.93
N ALA A 86 10.38 -8.86 2.20
CA ALA A 86 10.13 -8.88 0.76
C ALA A 86 11.31 -9.52 0.00
N THR A 87 12.55 -9.31 0.43
CA THR A 87 13.74 -9.97 -0.13
C THR A 87 13.69 -11.48 0.11
N LEU A 88 13.33 -11.94 1.31
CA LEU A 88 13.16 -13.38 1.59
C LEU A 88 12.08 -14.00 0.69
N ILE A 89 10.96 -13.28 0.47
CA ILE A 89 9.92 -13.69 -0.46
C ILE A 89 10.46 -13.79 -1.89
N ALA A 90 11.25 -12.81 -2.34
CA ALA A 90 11.80 -12.77 -3.68
C ALA A 90 12.86 -13.85 -3.95
N LEU A 91 13.63 -14.27 -2.93
CA LEU A 91 14.68 -15.29 -3.06
C LEU A 91 14.12 -16.71 -3.23
N ALA A 92 12.94 -16.99 -2.66
CA ALA A 92 12.41 -18.35 -2.63
C ALA A 92 10.87 -18.41 -2.75
N PRO A 93 10.23 -17.75 -3.74
CA PRO A 93 8.77 -17.64 -3.81
C PRO A 93 8.08 -19.01 -3.95
N HIS A 94 8.62 -19.89 -4.80
CA HIS A 94 8.09 -21.25 -4.99
C HIS A 94 8.24 -22.13 -3.75
N ARG A 95 9.32 -21.98 -2.97
CA ARG A 95 9.52 -22.75 -1.73
C ARG A 95 8.56 -22.28 -0.64
N ILE A 96 8.37 -20.97 -0.51
CA ILE A 96 7.41 -20.40 0.44
C ILE A 96 6.01 -20.89 0.13
N MET A 97 5.61 -20.82 -1.14
CA MET A 97 4.31 -21.36 -1.57
C MET A 97 4.21 -22.88 -1.40
N GLY A 98 5.32 -23.61 -1.57
CA GLY A 98 5.40 -25.06 -1.37
C GLY A 98 5.09 -25.53 0.06
N PHE A 99 5.24 -24.67 1.08
CA PHE A 99 4.83 -25.00 2.45
C PHE A 99 3.31 -25.19 2.58
N PHE A 100 2.53 -24.64 1.66
CA PHE A 100 1.07 -24.83 1.63
C PHE A 100 0.65 -26.07 0.83
N GLY A 101 1.59 -26.72 0.13
CA GLY A 101 1.35 -27.90 -0.71
C GLY A 101 2.11 -27.79 -2.05
N SER A 102 2.39 -28.93 -2.69
CA SER A 102 3.11 -28.97 -3.97
C SER A 102 2.38 -28.27 -5.11
N GLU A 103 1.04 -28.31 -5.09
CA GLU A 103 0.17 -27.60 -6.02
C GLU A 103 0.31 -26.07 -5.92
N PHE A 104 0.57 -25.55 -4.72
CA PHE A 104 0.71 -24.11 -4.49
C PHE A 104 2.02 -23.53 -4.99
N ALA A 105 3.06 -24.35 -5.16
CA ALA A 105 4.38 -23.91 -5.62
C ALA A 105 4.30 -23.15 -6.96
N GLN A 106 3.32 -23.44 -7.80
CA GLN A 106 3.10 -22.75 -9.08
C GLN A 106 2.69 -21.27 -8.91
N GLY A 107 2.10 -20.90 -7.77
CA GLY A 107 1.71 -19.53 -7.43
C GLY A 107 2.87 -18.60 -7.07
N GLY A 108 4.12 -19.05 -7.14
CA GLY A 108 5.30 -18.23 -6.79
C GLY A 108 5.37 -16.89 -7.56
N LEU A 109 4.96 -16.88 -8.82
CA LEU A 109 4.92 -15.64 -9.62
C LEU A 109 3.87 -14.65 -9.08
N LEU A 110 2.68 -15.15 -8.71
CA LEU A 110 1.61 -14.33 -8.13
C LEU A 110 2.07 -13.71 -6.81
N LEU A 111 2.73 -14.51 -5.96
CA LEU A 111 3.31 -14.05 -4.70
C LEU A 111 4.31 -12.91 -4.94
N LEU A 112 5.21 -13.04 -5.91
CA LEU A 112 6.23 -12.04 -6.19
C LEU A 112 5.63 -10.70 -6.63
N ILE A 113 4.63 -10.73 -7.53
CA ILE A 113 3.92 -9.54 -8.00
C ILE A 113 3.20 -8.84 -6.83
N LEU A 114 2.43 -9.60 -6.06
CA LEU A 114 1.66 -9.07 -4.94
C LEU A 114 2.57 -8.54 -3.81
N ALA A 115 3.66 -9.25 -3.51
CA ALA A 115 4.64 -8.82 -2.51
C ALA A 115 5.34 -7.53 -2.92
N ALA A 116 5.63 -7.33 -4.21
CA ALA A 116 6.17 -6.06 -4.71
C ALA A 116 5.18 -4.90 -4.50
N GLY A 117 3.89 -5.13 -4.75
CA GLY A 117 2.83 -4.16 -4.45
C GLY A 117 2.75 -3.83 -2.97
N GLN A 118 2.80 -4.84 -2.10
CA GLN A 118 2.76 -4.62 -0.65
C GLN A 118 4.02 -3.91 -0.14
N LEU A 119 5.20 -4.23 -0.68
CA LEU A 119 6.42 -3.51 -0.36
C LEU A 119 6.30 -2.03 -0.73
N PHE A 120 5.78 -1.71 -1.92
CA PHE A 120 5.53 -0.32 -2.31
C PHE A 120 4.58 0.38 -1.34
N ASN A 121 3.47 -0.26 -0.98
CA ASN A 121 2.50 0.25 -0.01
C ASN A 121 3.14 0.57 1.35
N VAL A 122 4.01 -0.32 1.86
CA VAL A 122 4.73 -0.08 3.13
C VAL A 122 5.77 1.03 2.98
N MET A 123 6.47 1.10 1.85
CA MET A 123 7.47 2.15 1.57
C MET A 123 6.85 3.55 1.44
N THR A 124 5.58 3.64 1.02
CA THR A 124 4.84 4.90 1.03
C THR A 124 4.34 5.29 2.43
N GLY A 125 4.39 4.36 3.38
CA GLY A 125 4.07 4.58 4.78
C GLY A 125 2.58 4.75 5.07
N SER A 126 2.27 5.37 6.20
CA SER A 126 0.90 5.52 6.73
C SER A 126 0.09 6.63 6.04
N VAL A 127 0.22 6.80 4.71
CA VAL A 127 -0.38 7.92 3.94
C VAL A 127 -1.89 8.01 4.10
N ASN A 128 -2.59 6.88 3.99
CA ASN A 128 -4.04 6.85 4.10
C ASN A 128 -4.50 7.24 5.51
N ALA A 129 -3.80 6.74 6.54
CA ALA A 129 -4.07 7.10 7.93
C ALA A 129 -3.76 8.58 8.21
N LEU A 130 -2.65 9.09 7.68
CA LEU A 130 -2.26 10.50 7.80
C LEU A 130 -3.32 11.43 7.20
N LEU A 131 -3.74 11.18 5.95
CA LEU A 131 -4.77 11.99 5.29
C LEU A 131 -6.09 11.96 6.06
N ASN A 132 -6.49 10.77 6.54
CA ASN A 132 -7.71 10.60 7.32
C ASN A 132 -7.66 11.37 8.64
N MET A 133 -6.53 11.35 9.36
CA MET A 133 -6.39 12.01 10.66
C MET A 133 -6.18 13.53 10.57
N CYS A 134 -5.66 14.02 9.44
CA CYS A 134 -5.49 15.46 9.18
C CYS A 134 -6.71 16.12 8.52
N GLY A 135 -7.86 15.42 8.44
CA GLY A 135 -9.10 16.00 7.90
C GLY A 135 -9.16 16.10 6.37
N PHE A 136 -8.35 15.33 5.64
CA PHE A 136 -8.39 15.22 4.18
C PHE A 136 -9.20 13.99 3.73
N ASP A 137 -10.32 13.72 4.41
CA ASP A 137 -11.19 12.57 4.14
C ASP A 137 -11.81 12.62 2.74
N ARG A 138 -12.09 13.83 2.24
CA ARG A 138 -12.67 14.05 0.90
C ARG A 138 -11.68 13.65 -0.19
N GLU A 139 -10.42 14.05 -0.05
CA GLU A 139 -9.34 13.67 -0.95
C GLU A 139 -9.09 12.17 -0.89
N LEU A 140 -9.02 11.59 0.31
CA LEU A 140 -8.84 10.15 0.49
C LEU A 140 -10.00 9.36 -0.15
N ARG A 141 -11.24 9.81 0.02
CA ARG A 141 -12.41 9.22 -0.64
C ARG A 141 -12.27 9.26 -2.17
N ASN A 142 -11.91 10.40 -2.74
CA ASN A 142 -11.73 10.53 -4.18
C ASN A 142 -10.61 9.62 -4.70
N ILE A 143 -9.50 9.51 -3.96
CA ILE A 143 -8.41 8.57 -4.27
C ILE A 143 -8.95 7.13 -4.29
N VAL A 144 -9.69 6.73 -3.25
CA VAL A 144 -10.25 5.37 -3.15
C VAL A 144 -11.24 5.08 -4.28
N ILE A 145 -12.06 6.05 -4.68
CA ILE A 145 -12.98 5.91 -5.81
C ILE A 145 -12.19 5.71 -7.11
N VAL A 146 -11.19 6.56 -7.39
CA VAL A 146 -10.38 6.45 -8.62
C VAL A 146 -9.61 5.13 -8.65
N SER A 147 -8.91 4.78 -7.57
CA SER A 147 -8.14 3.54 -7.50
C SER A 147 -9.04 2.30 -7.49
N GLY A 148 -10.22 2.39 -6.86
CA GLY A 148 -11.19 1.30 -6.78
C GLY A 148 -11.80 0.99 -8.14
N SER A 149 -12.25 2.02 -8.87
CA SER A 149 -12.71 1.88 -10.25
C SER A 149 -11.61 1.29 -11.14
N LEU A 150 -10.37 1.77 -10.99
CA LEU A 150 -9.23 1.21 -11.71
C LEU A 150 -8.98 -0.26 -11.34
N THR A 151 -9.11 -0.64 -10.07
CA THR A 151 -8.97 -2.03 -9.60
C THR A 151 -9.98 -2.92 -10.30
N VAL A 152 -11.26 -2.52 -10.32
CA VAL A 152 -12.34 -3.30 -10.93
C VAL A 152 -12.13 -3.43 -12.44
N LEU A 153 -11.84 -2.33 -13.13
CA LEU A 153 -11.61 -2.32 -14.58
C LEU A 153 -10.40 -3.16 -14.97
N LEU A 154 -9.26 -2.96 -14.31
CA LEU A 154 -8.05 -3.75 -14.60
C LEU A 154 -8.24 -5.20 -14.21
N SER A 155 -8.89 -5.51 -13.09
CA SER A 155 -9.12 -6.91 -12.70
C SER A 155 -10.04 -7.59 -13.69
N TRP A 156 -11.05 -6.91 -14.23
CA TRP A 156 -11.91 -7.48 -15.27
C TRP A 156 -11.13 -7.77 -16.56
N VAL A 157 -10.38 -6.79 -17.06
CA VAL A 157 -9.69 -6.87 -18.35
C VAL A 157 -8.46 -7.77 -18.29
N LEU A 158 -7.59 -7.61 -17.29
CA LEU A 158 -6.34 -8.38 -17.22
C LEU A 158 -6.60 -9.82 -16.81
N THR A 159 -7.61 -10.09 -15.97
CA THR A 159 -7.93 -11.47 -15.60
C THR A 159 -8.47 -12.27 -16.78
N SER A 160 -9.24 -11.65 -17.69
CA SER A 160 -9.74 -12.36 -18.86
C SER A 160 -8.64 -12.68 -19.89
N VAL A 161 -7.57 -11.87 -19.96
CA VAL A 161 -6.47 -12.05 -20.92
C VAL A 161 -5.33 -12.89 -20.36
N TRP A 162 -4.97 -12.71 -19.08
CA TRP A 162 -3.79 -13.34 -18.44
C TRP A 162 -4.13 -14.23 -17.25
N GLY A 163 -5.40 -14.44 -16.95
CA GLY A 163 -5.83 -15.29 -15.83
C GLY A 163 -5.38 -14.74 -14.47
N ALA A 164 -4.93 -15.63 -13.58
CA ALA A 164 -4.55 -15.27 -12.21
C ALA A 164 -3.41 -14.25 -12.14
N THR A 165 -2.45 -14.29 -13.06
CA THR A 165 -1.36 -13.31 -13.10
C THR A 165 -1.88 -11.92 -13.46
N GLY A 166 -2.84 -11.85 -14.39
CA GLY A 166 -3.53 -10.61 -14.73
C GLY A 166 -4.23 -9.97 -13.54
N CYS A 167 -4.91 -10.78 -12.72
CA CYS A 167 -5.52 -10.30 -11.49
C CYS A 167 -4.47 -9.76 -10.50
N ALA A 168 -3.37 -10.49 -10.29
CA ALA A 168 -2.28 -10.04 -9.41
C ALA A 168 -1.66 -8.71 -9.86
N VAL A 169 -1.45 -8.53 -11.16
CA VAL A 169 -0.96 -7.28 -11.76
C VAL A 169 -1.97 -6.14 -11.58
N ALA A 170 -3.26 -6.41 -11.78
CA ALA A 170 -4.32 -5.42 -11.60
C ALA A 170 -4.38 -4.90 -10.15
N ILE A 171 -4.39 -5.80 -9.18
CA ILE A 171 -4.39 -5.47 -7.74
C ILE A 171 -3.16 -4.64 -7.39
N THR A 172 -1.97 -5.08 -7.82
CA THR A 172 -0.71 -4.42 -7.54
C THR A 172 -0.66 -3.02 -8.15
N THR A 173 -1.08 -2.89 -9.40
CA THR A 173 -1.11 -1.60 -10.11
C THR A 173 -2.05 -0.62 -9.44
N ALA A 174 -3.25 -1.05 -9.08
CA ALA A 174 -4.22 -0.20 -8.41
C ALA A 174 -3.74 0.25 -7.02
N LEU A 175 -3.07 -0.63 -6.27
CA LEU A 175 -2.45 -0.31 -4.99
C LEU A 175 -1.33 0.73 -5.13
N ILE A 176 -0.49 0.60 -6.17
CA ILE A 176 0.57 1.57 -6.47
C ILE A 176 -0.04 2.92 -6.83
N VAL A 177 -1.06 2.95 -7.69
CA VAL A 177 -1.75 4.19 -8.09
C VAL A 177 -2.40 4.85 -6.88
N GLN A 178 -3.08 4.08 -6.02
CA GLN A 178 -3.70 4.60 -4.79
C GLN A 178 -2.66 5.31 -3.91
N ASN A 179 -1.54 4.64 -3.62
CA ASN A 179 -0.49 5.19 -2.78
C ASN A 179 0.22 6.38 -3.44
N ALA A 180 0.45 6.35 -4.76
CA ALA A 180 1.04 7.47 -5.48
C ALA A 180 0.16 8.72 -5.42
N LEU A 181 -1.16 8.58 -5.60
CA LEU A 181 -2.11 9.67 -5.46
C LEU A 181 -2.17 10.19 -4.02
N ALA A 182 -2.15 9.31 -3.02
CA ALA A 182 -2.13 9.69 -1.61
C ALA A 182 -0.86 10.47 -1.24
N VAL A 183 0.32 10.01 -1.65
CA VAL A 183 1.59 10.73 -1.47
C VAL A 183 1.55 12.10 -2.14
N ARG A 184 0.95 12.20 -3.34
CA ARG A 184 0.79 13.49 -4.03
C ARG A 184 -0.09 14.45 -3.23
N VAL A 185 -1.21 13.98 -2.68
CA VAL A 185 -2.08 14.82 -1.84
C VAL A 185 -1.36 15.25 -0.56
N VAL A 186 -0.64 14.35 0.10
CA VAL A 186 0.20 14.69 1.27
C VAL A 186 1.20 15.79 0.91
N LYS A 187 1.90 15.67 -0.22
CA LYS A 187 2.85 16.70 -0.68
C LYS A 187 2.19 18.05 -0.94
N LEU A 188 1.01 18.06 -1.53
CA LEU A 188 0.28 19.29 -1.84
C LEU A 188 -0.35 19.95 -0.60
N ARG A 189 -0.82 19.16 0.37
CA ARG A 189 -1.56 19.65 1.54
C ARG A 189 -0.69 19.89 2.77
N LEU A 190 0.34 19.05 2.97
CA LEU A 190 1.20 19.05 4.16
C LEU A 190 2.65 19.51 3.85
N GLY A 191 3.01 19.70 2.58
CA GLY A 191 4.27 20.32 2.19
C GLY A 191 5.51 19.42 2.23
N PHE A 192 5.36 18.12 2.48
CA PHE A 192 6.47 17.15 2.48
C PHE A 192 6.09 15.88 1.73
N SER A 193 7.10 15.13 1.26
CA SER A 193 6.89 13.83 0.61
C SER A 193 7.27 12.68 1.53
N MET A 194 6.47 11.61 1.53
CA MET A 194 6.79 10.39 2.27
C MET A 194 8.07 9.72 1.78
N PHE A 195 8.43 9.93 0.51
CA PHE A 195 9.68 9.40 -0.06
C PHE A 195 10.94 10.03 0.55
N GLU A 196 10.83 11.16 1.27
CA GLU A 196 11.94 11.74 2.05
C GLU A 196 12.49 10.77 3.11
N ALA A 197 11.70 9.78 3.52
CA ALA A 197 12.13 8.73 4.43
C ALA A 197 13.18 7.78 3.82
N ILE A 198 13.17 7.62 2.49
CA ILE A 198 14.00 6.66 1.76
C ILE A 198 15.10 7.40 0.98
N LEU A 199 14.74 8.51 0.34
CA LEU A 199 15.65 9.37 -0.40
C LEU A 199 15.66 10.73 0.30
N PRO A 200 16.68 11.05 1.13
CA PRO A 200 16.78 12.36 1.75
C PRO A 200 16.97 13.42 0.66
N THR A 201 15.87 13.98 0.15
CA THR A 201 15.94 15.08 -0.81
C THR A 201 16.37 16.34 -0.07
N ALA A 202 17.57 16.82 -0.38
CA ALA A 202 18.26 17.96 0.22
C ALA A 202 17.62 19.35 -0.03
N ARG A 203 16.29 19.48 -0.08
CA ARG A 203 15.62 20.70 -0.60
C ARG A 203 14.89 21.59 0.42
N ILE A 204 14.96 21.32 1.72
CA ILE A 204 14.16 22.10 2.71
C ILE A 204 14.89 23.34 3.28
N ASP A 205 16.18 23.55 3.01
CA ASP A 205 16.87 24.75 3.52
C ASP A 205 16.45 26.07 2.83
N ARG A 206 15.81 26.03 1.65
CA ARG A 206 15.49 27.28 0.92
C ARG A 206 14.22 28.00 1.37
N GLN A 207 13.26 27.34 2.01
CA GLN A 207 12.03 28.02 2.48
C GLN A 207 12.14 28.56 3.91
N GLN A 208 13.01 28.00 4.75
CA GLN A 208 13.31 28.57 6.07
C GLN A 208 14.32 29.73 5.99
N ALA A 209 15.18 29.78 4.98
CA ALA A 209 16.10 30.90 4.76
C ALA A 209 15.44 32.19 4.26
N LEU A 210 14.22 32.11 3.69
CA LEU A 210 13.45 33.28 3.20
C LEU A 210 12.39 33.77 4.19
N ALA A 211 12.25 33.12 5.34
CA ALA A 211 11.24 33.43 6.37
C ALA A 211 11.84 33.92 7.70
N LYS A 212 13.14 34.26 7.73
CA LYS A 212 13.69 35.04 8.84
C LYS A 212 13.61 36.54 8.50
N PRO A 213 13.14 37.36 9.46
CA PRO A 213 12.94 38.79 9.26
C PRO A 213 14.23 39.55 8.96
#